data_AF-A0A925MWB6-F1
#
_entry.id   AF-A0A925MWB6-F1
#
_cell.length_a   1.000
_cell.length_b   1.000
_cell.length_c   1.000
_cell.angle_alpha   90.00
_cell.angle_beta   90.00
_cell.angle_gamma   90.00
#
_symmetry.space_group_name_H-M   'P 1'
#
loop_
_entity.id
_entity.type
_entity.pdbx_description
1 polymer ?
#
loop_
_entity_poly.entity_id
_entity_poly.type
_entity_poly.pdbx_seq_one_letter_code
_entity_poly.pdbx_strand_id
1 'polypeptide(L)'
;MDSFARMEEGTADQWKAIGDAHRAHYRTTAPMRIMAHLRDLGDLTLGFACDQLHHSLMTATLARRAGASDEEVVGALCHDIGKTMSVPNHGAISAEILKPYVSDDLYHAIRHHQDFQGAYYYDFFDRPTDLRDAHKGKSWYSLACRLCDEWDAPGFDSEFDIDSLESFEPEVVRVFSKPRMM
;
A
#
# COMPACT_ATOMS: atom_id res chain seq x y z
N MET A 1 25.94 -5.05 -23.76
CA MET A 1 26.59 -6.15 -23.02
C MET A 1 25.75 -7.37 -23.27
N ASP A 2 26.33 -8.41 -23.87
CA ASP A 2 25.65 -9.69 -23.98
C ASP A 2 25.55 -10.28 -22.56
N SER A 3 24.32 -10.31 -22.04
CA SER A 3 24.01 -11.00 -20.79
C SER A 3 23.98 -12.51 -21.04
N PHE A 4 23.88 -13.30 -19.99
CA PHE A 4 23.62 -14.73 -20.11
C PHE A 4 22.18 -15.01 -20.57
N ALA A 5 21.96 -16.13 -21.26
CA ALA A 5 20.64 -16.62 -21.64
C ALA A 5 20.02 -17.50 -20.54
N ARG A 6 20.86 -18.14 -19.72
CA ARG A 6 20.46 -18.97 -18.56
C ARG A 6 21.22 -18.54 -17.32
N MET A 7 20.58 -18.46 -16.15
CA MET A 7 21.20 -17.90 -14.93
C MET A 7 22.46 -18.65 -14.51
N GLU A 8 22.54 -19.96 -14.73
CA GLU A 8 23.69 -20.80 -14.43
C GLU A 8 24.93 -20.52 -15.30
N GLU A 9 24.76 -19.82 -16.44
CA GLU A 9 25.84 -19.40 -17.33
C GLU A 9 26.39 -18.01 -16.96
N GLY A 10 25.78 -17.35 -15.97
CA GLY A 10 26.13 -16.00 -15.57
C GLY A 10 27.49 -15.90 -14.90
N THR A 11 28.28 -14.91 -15.31
CA THR A 11 29.57 -14.58 -14.69
C THR A 11 29.40 -13.58 -13.54
N ALA A 12 30.39 -13.48 -12.66
CA ALA A 12 30.38 -12.54 -11.54
C ALA A 12 30.23 -11.08 -12.01
N ASP A 13 30.88 -10.69 -13.11
CA ASP A 13 30.80 -9.33 -13.66
C ASP A 13 29.41 -9.02 -14.22
N GLN A 14 28.76 -9.99 -14.88
CA GLN A 14 27.37 -9.83 -15.34
C GLN A 14 26.41 -9.67 -14.16
N TRP A 15 26.56 -10.48 -13.11
CA TRP A 15 25.73 -10.35 -11.90
C TRP A 15 25.95 -9.04 -11.16
N LYS A 16 27.18 -8.53 -11.12
CA LYS A 16 27.47 -7.20 -10.58
C LYS A 16 26.75 -6.10 -11.36
N ALA A 17 26.82 -6.15 -12.70
CA ALA A 17 26.14 -5.20 -13.57
C ALA A 17 24.61 -5.26 -13.41
N ILE A 18 24.02 -6.45 -13.29
CA ILE A 18 22.59 -6.64 -12.99
C ILE A 18 22.23 -6.04 -11.62
N GLY A 19 23.06 -6.29 -10.60
CA GLY A 19 22.88 -5.71 -9.28
C GLY A 19 22.91 -4.17 -9.30
N ASP A 20 23.86 -3.56 -10.01
CA ASP A 20 23.91 -2.11 -10.21
C ASP A 20 22.66 -1.58 -10.94
N ALA A 21 22.17 -2.29 -11.96
CA ALA A 21 20.95 -1.92 -12.68
C ALA A 21 19.70 -1.99 -11.78
N HIS A 22 19.56 -3.04 -10.96
CA HIS A 22 18.48 -3.12 -9.96
C HIS A 22 18.58 -1.97 -8.95
N ARG A 23 19.79 -1.64 -8.49
CA ARG A 23 20.05 -0.48 -7.61
C ARG A 23 19.63 0.85 -8.19
N ALA A 24 19.90 1.08 -9.46
CA ALA A 24 19.42 2.27 -10.15
C ALA A 24 17.88 2.26 -10.27
N HIS A 25 17.30 1.10 -10.58
CA HIS A 25 15.86 0.97 -10.80
C HIS A 25 15.02 1.30 -9.56
N TYR A 26 15.27 0.68 -8.41
CA TYR A 26 14.41 0.94 -7.25
C TYR A 26 14.59 2.35 -6.66
N ARG A 27 15.70 3.03 -6.93
CA ARG A 27 15.92 4.42 -6.49
C ARG A 27 15.23 5.47 -7.37
N THR A 28 14.83 5.11 -8.59
CA THR A 28 14.35 6.08 -9.57
C THR A 28 13.00 5.69 -10.18
N THR A 29 12.87 4.45 -10.63
CA THR A 29 11.73 3.98 -11.41
C THR A 29 10.66 3.34 -10.54
N ALA A 30 11.04 2.61 -9.47
CA ALA A 30 10.06 1.92 -8.63
C ALA A 30 9.02 2.87 -7.98
N PRO A 31 9.38 4.04 -7.42
CA PRO A 31 8.38 4.97 -6.90
C PRO A 31 7.40 5.45 -7.99
N MET A 32 7.88 5.68 -9.20
CA MET A 32 7.02 6.11 -10.32
C MET A 32 6.08 5.00 -10.79
N ARG A 33 6.48 3.73 -10.67
CA ARG A 33 5.58 2.59 -10.90
C ARG A 33 4.45 2.55 -9.87
N ILE A 34 4.74 2.85 -8.61
CA ILE A 34 3.71 2.98 -7.57
C ILE A 34 2.74 4.11 -7.90
N MET A 35 3.24 5.29 -8.29
CA MET A 35 2.40 6.41 -8.71
C MET A 35 1.49 6.06 -9.91
N ALA A 36 2.00 5.28 -10.86
CA ALA A 36 1.19 4.80 -11.98
C ALA A 36 0.08 3.85 -11.52
N HIS A 37 0.38 2.86 -10.67
CA HIS A 37 -0.61 1.94 -10.14
C HIS A 37 -1.65 2.61 -9.24
N LEU A 38 -1.26 3.64 -8.47
CA LEU A 38 -2.23 4.47 -7.76
C LEU A 38 -3.19 5.14 -8.74
N ARG A 39 -2.68 5.70 -9.85
CA ARG A 39 -3.52 6.32 -10.88
C ARG A 39 -4.51 5.31 -11.50
N ASP A 40 -4.08 4.07 -11.73
CA ASP A 40 -4.94 3.00 -12.26
C ASP A 40 -6.15 2.69 -11.35
N LEU A 41 -6.09 3.01 -10.05
CA LEU A 41 -7.24 2.87 -9.14
C LEU A 41 -8.41 3.79 -9.53
N GLY A 42 -8.16 4.88 -10.28
CA GLY A 42 -9.20 5.80 -10.74
C GLY A 42 -10.17 5.16 -11.73
N ASP A 43 -9.77 4.05 -12.38
CA ASP A 43 -10.63 3.30 -13.29
C ASP A 43 -11.51 2.26 -12.55
N LEU A 44 -11.41 2.17 -11.21
CA LEU A 44 -12.09 1.20 -10.39
C LEU A 44 -13.07 1.89 -9.44
N THR A 45 -14.38 1.75 -9.65
CA THR A 45 -15.39 2.20 -8.67
C THR A 45 -15.83 1.08 -7.73
N LEU A 46 -15.93 -0.15 -8.24
CA LEU A 46 -16.33 -1.35 -7.48
C LEU A 46 -17.64 -1.22 -6.69
N GLY A 47 -18.53 -0.30 -7.11
CA GLY A 47 -19.83 -0.06 -6.47
C GLY A 47 -19.81 0.93 -5.30
N PHE A 48 -18.66 1.55 -4.99
CA PHE A 48 -18.56 2.61 -3.99
C PHE A 48 -19.05 3.97 -4.52
N ALA A 49 -19.21 4.94 -3.62
CA ALA A 49 -19.62 6.30 -3.95
C ALA A 49 -18.54 7.09 -4.73
N CYS A 50 -17.29 6.68 -4.62
CA CYS A 50 -16.14 7.24 -5.34
C CYS A 50 -15.30 6.13 -5.97
N ASP A 51 -14.39 6.48 -6.87
CA ASP A 51 -13.39 5.53 -7.35
C ASP A 51 -12.35 5.19 -6.27
N GLN A 52 -11.55 4.15 -6.52
CA GLN A 52 -10.56 3.66 -5.56
C GLN A 52 -9.34 4.59 -5.44
N LEU A 53 -9.08 5.46 -6.43
CA LEU A 53 -8.04 6.48 -6.31
C LEU A 53 -8.49 7.57 -5.35
N HIS A 54 -9.71 8.11 -5.49
CA HIS A 54 -10.30 9.07 -4.57
C HIS A 54 -10.28 8.53 -3.14
N HIS A 55 -10.70 7.27 -2.96
CA HIS A 55 -10.65 6.60 -1.66
C HIS A 55 -9.23 6.59 -1.08
N SER A 56 -8.26 6.12 -1.85
CA SER A 56 -6.85 6.06 -1.43
C SER A 56 -6.28 7.44 -1.09
N LEU A 57 -6.61 8.47 -1.87
CA LEU A 57 -6.19 9.85 -1.64
C LEU A 57 -6.84 10.41 -0.38
N MET A 58 -8.13 10.17 -0.16
CA MET A 58 -8.83 10.60 1.05
C MET A 58 -8.23 9.96 2.31
N THR A 59 -8.01 8.65 2.30
CA THR A 59 -7.37 7.93 3.41
C THR A 59 -5.98 8.51 3.71
N ALA A 60 -5.17 8.77 2.68
CA ALA A 60 -3.85 9.37 2.84
C ALA A 60 -3.88 10.82 3.33
N THR A 61 -4.84 11.63 2.84
CA THR A 61 -5.05 13.01 3.30
C THR A 61 -5.47 13.05 4.77
N LEU A 62 -6.34 12.14 5.21
CA LEU A 62 -6.72 12.01 6.63
C LEU A 62 -5.50 11.66 7.49
N ALA A 63 -4.69 10.67 7.08
CA ALA A 63 -3.46 10.32 7.77
C ALA A 63 -2.47 11.50 7.85
N ARG A 64 -2.26 12.20 6.73
CA ARG A 64 -1.38 13.38 6.65
C ARG A 64 -1.86 14.51 7.56
N ARG A 65 -3.16 14.81 7.57
CA ARG A 65 -3.77 15.85 8.44
C ARG A 65 -3.73 15.47 9.91
N ALA A 66 -3.71 14.18 10.25
CA ALA A 66 -3.52 13.68 11.60
C ALA A 66 -2.06 13.73 12.08
N GLY A 67 -1.12 14.19 11.24
CA GLY A 67 0.30 14.25 11.58
C GLY A 67 1.00 12.89 11.59
N ALA A 68 0.48 11.91 10.85
CA ALA A 68 1.11 10.61 10.69
C ALA A 68 2.49 10.75 9.99
N SER A 69 3.35 9.76 10.19
CA SER A 69 4.66 9.70 9.54
C SER A 69 4.55 9.50 8.02
N ASP A 70 5.59 9.86 7.25
CA ASP A 70 5.64 9.58 5.81
C ASP A 70 5.34 8.11 5.47
N GLU A 71 5.81 7.18 6.32
CA GLU A 71 5.60 5.76 6.14
C GLU A 71 4.12 5.38 6.26
N GLU A 72 3.44 5.90 7.29
CA GLU A 72 2.02 5.68 7.52
C GLU A 72 1.15 6.36 6.47
N VAL A 73 1.52 7.57 6.02
CA VAL A 73 0.82 8.27 4.92
C VAL A 73 0.91 7.47 3.62
N VAL A 74 2.09 6.95 3.28
CA VAL A 74 2.25 6.09 2.09
C VAL A 74 1.55 4.75 2.28
N GLY A 75 1.56 4.20 3.49
CA GLY A 75 0.80 2.99 3.83
C GLY A 75 -0.70 3.16 3.62
N ALA A 76 -1.26 4.26 4.12
CA ALA A 76 -2.65 4.67 3.91
C ALA A 76 -2.96 4.86 2.41
N LEU A 77 -2.09 5.55 1.68
CA LEU A 77 -2.24 5.77 0.23
C LEU A 77 -2.23 4.45 -0.56
N CYS A 78 -1.45 3.47 -0.12
CA CYS A 78 -1.22 2.22 -0.87
C CYS A 78 -1.96 1.01 -0.28
N HIS A 79 -2.76 1.15 0.78
CA HIS A 79 -3.35 0.00 1.50
C HIS A 79 -4.22 -0.87 0.58
N ASP A 80 -4.82 -0.24 -0.44
CA ASP A 80 -5.72 -0.85 -1.41
C ASP A 80 -5.13 -1.01 -2.83
N ILE A 81 -3.86 -0.65 -3.04
CA ILE A 81 -3.23 -0.66 -4.37
C ILE A 81 -3.27 -2.03 -5.06
N GLY A 82 -3.33 -3.11 -4.27
CA GLY A 82 -3.50 -4.48 -4.77
C GLY A 82 -4.79 -4.72 -5.56
N LYS A 83 -5.80 -3.84 -5.45
CA LYS A 83 -7.06 -3.93 -6.24
C LYS A 83 -6.81 -3.80 -7.75
N THR A 84 -5.71 -3.15 -8.16
CA THR A 84 -5.27 -3.10 -9.56
C THR A 84 -4.95 -4.48 -10.14
N MET A 85 -4.62 -5.46 -9.28
CA MET A 85 -4.22 -6.81 -9.68
C MET A 85 -5.25 -7.88 -9.30
N SER A 86 -5.80 -7.80 -8.08
CA SER A 86 -6.77 -8.77 -7.58
C SER A 86 -7.57 -8.19 -6.42
N VAL A 87 -8.85 -7.87 -6.68
CA VAL A 87 -9.78 -7.41 -5.64
C VAL A 87 -9.93 -8.43 -4.50
N PRO A 88 -10.05 -9.76 -4.71
CA PRO A 88 -10.22 -10.69 -3.60
C PRO A 88 -9.01 -10.82 -2.65
N ASN A 89 -7.80 -10.48 -3.12
CA ASN A 89 -6.56 -10.68 -2.35
C ASN A 89 -5.76 -9.37 -2.19
N HIS A 90 -6.40 -8.21 -2.39
CA HIS A 90 -5.71 -6.93 -2.50
C HIS A 90 -4.89 -6.62 -1.24
N GLY A 91 -5.41 -6.84 -0.03
CA GLY A 91 -4.69 -6.53 1.21
C GLY A 91 -3.35 -7.28 1.32
N ALA A 92 -3.30 -8.54 0.87
CA ALA A 92 -2.05 -9.30 0.83
C ALA A 92 -1.06 -8.76 -0.21
N ILE A 93 -1.56 -8.40 -1.38
CA ILE A 93 -0.74 -7.85 -2.47
C ILE A 93 -0.17 -6.49 -2.07
N SER A 94 -1.01 -5.58 -1.55
CA SER A 94 -0.60 -4.26 -1.06
C SER A 94 0.47 -4.38 0.02
N ALA A 95 0.28 -5.28 0.99
CA ALA A 95 1.24 -5.48 2.06
C ALA A 95 2.59 -5.99 1.53
N GLU A 96 2.62 -6.96 0.63
CA GLU A 96 3.87 -7.49 0.07
C GLU A 96 4.59 -6.48 -0.85
N ILE A 97 3.86 -5.58 -1.54
CA ILE A 97 4.46 -4.44 -2.26
C ILE A 97 5.20 -3.52 -1.28
N LEU A 98 4.60 -3.24 -0.12
CA LEU A 98 5.13 -2.29 0.87
C LEU A 98 6.22 -2.89 1.77
N LYS A 99 6.17 -4.20 2.02
CA LYS A 99 7.01 -4.93 2.99
C LYS A 99 8.50 -4.60 2.95
N PRO A 100 9.16 -4.42 1.77
CA PRO A 100 10.58 -4.06 1.76
C PRO A 100 10.86 -2.66 2.30
N TYR A 101 9.87 -1.78 2.37
CA TYR A 101 10.01 -0.33 2.59
C TYR A 101 9.47 0.16 3.94
N VAL A 102 8.60 -0.63 4.57
CA VAL A 102 7.88 -0.28 5.78
C VAL A 102 8.32 -1.10 6.99
N SER A 103 7.83 -0.72 8.16
CA SER A 103 7.97 -1.43 9.43
C SER A 103 7.11 -2.69 9.42
N ASP A 104 7.50 -3.66 10.25
CA ASP A 104 6.72 -4.89 10.43
C ASP A 104 5.29 -4.58 10.89
N ASP A 105 5.14 -3.56 11.75
CA ASP A 105 3.83 -3.17 12.25
C ASP A 105 2.92 -2.62 11.14
N LEU A 106 3.42 -1.73 10.28
CA LEU A 106 2.63 -1.20 9.16
C LEU A 106 2.33 -2.28 8.11
N TYR A 107 3.30 -3.17 7.85
CA TYR A 107 3.09 -4.33 6.98
C TYR A 107 1.90 -5.18 7.47
N HIS A 108 1.86 -5.52 8.75
CA HIS A 108 0.77 -6.32 9.32
C HIS A 108 -0.55 -5.56 9.38
N ALA A 109 -0.53 -4.27 9.71
CA ALA A 109 -1.74 -3.44 9.70
C ALA A 109 -2.41 -3.43 8.31
N ILE A 110 -1.62 -3.27 7.24
CA ILE A 110 -2.14 -3.31 5.87
C ILE A 110 -2.53 -4.72 5.46
N ARG A 111 -1.73 -5.74 5.82
CA ARG A 111 -2.00 -7.14 5.46
C ARG A 111 -3.35 -7.64 5.96
N HIS A 112 -3.80 -7.10 7.11
CA HIS A 112 -4.99 -7.53 7.83
C HIS A 112 -6.08 -6.44 7.89
N HIS A 113 -5.94 -5.31 7.19
CA HIS A 113 -6.88 -4.19 7.32
C HIS A 113 -8.35 -4.59 7.07
N GLN A 114 -8.61 -5.56 6.18
CA GLN A 114 -9.96 -6.08 5.94
C GLN A 114 -10.59 -6.77 7.16
N ASP A 115 -9.81 -7.42 8.03
CA ASP A 115 -10.31 -8.02 9.28
C ASP A 115 -10.83 -6.93 10.24
N PHE A 116 -10.30 -5.71 10.13
CA PHE A 116 -10.71 -4.55 10.89
C PHE A 116 -11.90 -3.85 10.21
N GLN A 117 -11.81 -3.54 8.92
CA GLN A 117 -12.92 -2.97 8.15
C GLN A 117 -14.21 -3.82 8.24
N GLY A 118 -14.09 -5.15 8.36
CA GLY A 118 -15.23 -6.06 8.45
C GLY A 118 -16.23 -5.70 9.55
N ALA A 119 -15.80 -5.01 10.60
CA ALA A 119 -16.68 -4.49 11.65
C ALA A 119 -17.79 -3.54 11.13
N TYR A 120 -17.60 -2.92 9.96
CA TYR A 120 -18.55 -1.96 9.38
C TYR A 120 -19.56 -2.58 8.41
N TYR A 121 -19.29 -3.77 7.84
CA TYR A 121 -20.14 -4.30 6.76
C TYR A 121 -20.26 -5.82 6.64
N TYR A 122 -19.50 -6.62 7.40
CA TYR A 122 -19.53 -8.08 7.25
C TYR A 122 -20.86 -8.71 7.67
N ASP A 123 -21.64 -8.06 8.53
CA ASP A 123 -22.98 -8.48 8.92
C ASP A 123 -23.96 -8.52 7.73
N PHE A 124 -23.83 -7.60 6.76
CA PHE A 124 -24.59 -7.62 5.51
C PHE A 124 -24.25 -8.81 4.58
N PHE A 125 -23.19 -9.56 4.89
CA PHE A 125 -22.73 -10.73 4.15
C PHE A 125 -22.72 -12.02 5.00
N ASP A 126 -23.42 -12.04 6.14
CA ASP A 126 -23.47 -13.17 7.08
C ASP A 126 -22.07 -13.62 7.54
N ARG A 127 -21.14 -12.67 7.72
CA ARG A 127 -19.76 -12.91 8.18
C ARG A 127 -19.50 -12.31 9.56
N PRO A 128 -18.53 -12.85 10.33
CA PRO A 128 -18.21 -12.30 11.66
C PRO A 128 -17.66 -10.87 11.57
N THR A 129 -18.16 -9.96 12.40
CA THR A 129 -17.72 -8.55 12.46
C THR A 129 -16.58 -8.32 13.46
N ASP A 130 -16.18 -9.36 14.18
CA ASP A 130 -15.19 -9.34 15.25
C ASP A 130 -13.84 -9.96 14.85
N LEU A 131 -13.56 -10.17 13.56
CA LEU A 131 -12.31 -10.79 13.10
C LEU A 131 -11.05 -10.06 13.60
N ARG A 132 -11.12 -8.73 13.76
CA ARG A 132 -10.04 -7.94 14.38
C ARG A 132 -9.63 -8.47 15.75
N ASP A 133 -10.54 -9.06 16.53
CA ASP A 133 -10.26 -9.52 17.89
C ASP A 133 -9.20 -10.63 17.95
N ALA A 134 -9.04 -11.41 16.87
CA ALA A 134 -7.98 -12.42 16.74
C ALA A 134 -6.56 -11.82 16.80
N HIS A 135 -6.43 -10.51 16.56
CA HIS A 135 -5.18 -9.77 16.52
C HIS A 135 -4.90 -8.96 17.80
N LYS A 136 -5.78 -9.03 18.81
CA LYS A 136 -5.56 -8.33 20.09
C LYS A 136 -4.23 -8.75 20.73
N GLY A 137 -3.49 -7.76 21.24
CA GLY A 137 -2.18 -7.96 21.87
C GLY A 137 -1.00 -8.03 20.92
N LYS A 138 -1.21 -7.93 19.59
CA LYS A 138 -0.13 -7.72 18.63
C LYS A 138 0.35 -6.26 18.68
N SER A 139 1.65 -6.02 18.46
CA SER A 139 2.26 -4.67 18.48
C SER A 139 1.58 -3.71 17.50
N TRP A 140 1.17 -4.22 16.35
CA TRP A 140 0.55 -3.48 15.26
C TRP A 140 -0.96 -3.26 15.39
N TYR A 141 -1.61 -3.84 16.40
CA TYR A 141 -3.07 -3.81 16.53
C TYR A 141 -3.62 -2.38 16.60
N SER A 142 -2.97 -1.50 17.38
CA SER A 142 -3.38 -0.09 17.51
C SER A 142 -3.22 0.68 16.20
N LEU A 143 -2.17 0.38 15.44
CA LEU A 143 -1.94 0.97 14.13
C LEU A 143 -3.03 0.52 13.13
N ALA A 144 -3.41 -0.75 13.14
CA ALA A 144 -4.50 -1.28 12.31
C ALA A 144 -5.86 -0.67 12.67
N CYS A 145 -6.17 -0.52 13.96
CA CYS A 145 -7.38 0.20 14.39
C CYS A 145 -7.38 1.64 13.88
N ARG A 146 -6.28 2.38 14.07
CA ARG A 146 -6.21 3.78 13.61
C ARG A 146 -6.33 3.89 12.08
N LEU A 147 -5.60 3.06 11.33
CA LEU A 147 -5.69 3.00 9.87
C LEU A 147 -7.15 2.79 9.43
N CYS A 148 -7.81 1.76 9.98
CA CYS A 148 -9.15 1.36 9.56
C CYS A 148 -10.23 2.32 10.04
N ASP A 149 -10.21 2.66 11.32
CA ASP A 149 -11.32 3.36 11.98
C ASP A 149 -11.25 4.87 11.74
N GLU A 150 -10.05 5.46 11.61
CA GLU A 150 -9.88 6.92 11.48
C GLU A 150 -9.65 7.38 10.04
N TRP A 151 -9.09 6.53 9.16
CA TRP A 151 -8.67 6.96 7.82
C TRP A 151 -9.35 6.22 6.68
N ASP A 152 -9.41 4.88 6.75
CA ASP A 152 -9.88 4.03 5.66
C ASP A 152 -11.42 3.95 5.61
N ALA A 153 -12.08 3.51 6.70
CA ALA A 153 -13.55 3.44 6.75
C ALA A 153 -14.28 4.77 6.43
N PRO A 154 -13.83 5.96 6.89
CA PRO A 154 -14.44 7.22 6.46
C PRO A 154 -14.05 7.66 5.03
N GLY A 155 -13.08 7.01 4.40
CA GLY A 155 -12.44 7.39 3.14
C GLY A 155 -13.29 7.24 1.88
N PHE A 156 -14.63 7.26 1.96
CA PHE A 156 -15.52 7.03 0.82
C PHE A 156 -16.41 8.25 0.47
N ASP A 157 -16.18 9.40 1.11
CA ASP A 157 -16.92 10.63 0.83
C ASP A 157 -16.43 11.27 -0.48
N SER A 158 -17.26 11.23 -1.52
CA SER A 158 -16.94 11.78 -2.86
C SER A 158 -16.78 13.29 -2.89
N GLU A 159 -17.32 14.01 -1.89
CA GLU A 159 -17.28 15.48 -1.82
C GLU A 159 -16.15 15.99 -0.91
N PHE A 160 -15.38 15.09 -0.29
CA PHE A 160 -14.30 15.46 0.60
C PHE A 160 -13.16 16.14 -0.16
N ASP A 161 -12.63 17.23 0.42
CA ASP A 161 -11.46 17.94 -0.10
C ASP A 161 -10.18 17.12 0.13
N ILE A 162 -9.80 16.35 -0.90
CA ILE A 162 -8.62 15.49 -0.94
C ILE A 162 -7.40 16.21 -1.50
N ASP A 163 -6.21 15.82 -1.05
CA ASP A 163 -4.98 16.25 -1.70
C ASP A 163 -4.80 15.51 -3.05
N SER A 164 -4.15 16.14 -4.03
CA SER A 164 -3.89 15.50 -5.32
C SER A 164 -2.88 14.36 -5.22
N LEU A 165 -2.96 13.40 -6.15
CA LEU A 165 -1.98 12.30 -6.25
C LEU A 165 -0.55 12.83 -6.32
N GLU A 166 -0.29 13.84 -7.16
CA GLU A 166 1.02 14.45 -7.34
C GLU A 166 1.56 15.08 -6.05
N SER A 167 0.70 15.53 -5.14
CA SER A 167 1.12 16.07 -3.84
C SER A 167 1.75 15.01 -2.93
N PHE A 168 1.45 13.72 -3.14
CA PHE A 168 2.02 12.59 -2.39
C PHE A 168 3.32 12.05 -2.99
N GLU A 169 3.69 12.49 -4.21
CA GLU A 169 4.89 12.01 -4.89
C GLU A 169 6.16 12.11 -4.03
N PRO A 170 6.42 13.23 -3.29
CA PRO A 170 7.61 13.33 -2.46
C PRO A 170 7.69 12.25 -1.37
N GLU A 171 6.58 11.93 -0.71
CA GLU A 171 6.47 10.88 0.32
C GLU A 171 6.72 9.50 -0.29
N VAL A 172 6.06 9.22 -1.43
CA VAL A 172 6.21 7.95 -2.17
C VAL A 172 7.67 7.75 -2.59
N VAL A 173 8.32 8.79 -3.12
CA VAL A 173 9.74 8.74 -3.48
C VAL A 173 10.62 8.50 -2.24
N ARG A 174 10.37 9.18 -1.11
CA ARG A 174 11.15 8.98 0.12
C ARG A 174 11.08 7.54 0.63
N VAL A 175 9.90 6.92 0.59
CA VAL A 175 9.66 5.54 1.07
C VAL A 175 10.19 4.50 0.08
N PHE A 176 9.75 4.52 -1.17
CA PHE A 176 10.05 3.45 -2.14
C PHE A 176 11.47 3.49 -2.71
N SER A 177 12.24 4.56 -2.50
CA SER A 177 13.64 4.64 -2.95
C SER A 177 14.64 3.94 -2.02
N LYS A 178 14.19 3.49 -0.83
CA LYS A 178 15.06 2.99 0.24
C LYS A 178 14.52 1.68 0.85
N PRO A 179 14.60 0.54 0.13
CA PRO A 179 14.23 -0.74 0.73
C PRO A 179 15.13 -1.04 1.94
N ARG A 180 14.50 -1.45 3.05
CA ARG A 180 15.09 -1.89 4.32
C ARG A 180 15.51 -3.36 4.27
N MET A 181 14.78 -4.16 3.49
CA MET A 181 15.02 -5.59 3.30
C MET A 181 15.35 -5.85 1.82
N MET A 182 16.45 -6.55 1.57
CA MET A 182 16.93 -6.99 0.26
C MET A 182 17.42 -8.43 0.33
#